data_AF-A0A4R1QZ15-F1
#
_entry.id   AF-A0A4R1QZ15-F1
#
_cell.length_a   1.000
_cell.length_b   1.000
_cell.length_c   1.000
_cell.angle_alpha   90.00
_cell.angle_beta   90.00
_cell.angle_gamma   90.00
#
_symmetry.space_group_name_H-M   'P 1'
#
loop_
_entity.id
_entity.type
_entity.pdbx_description
1 polymer ?
#
loop_
_entity_poly.entity_id
_entity_poly.type
_entity_poly.pdbx_seq_one_letter_code
_entity_poly.pdbx_strand_id
1 'polypeptide(L)'
;MKESPIKTERKTLHLPEDTVRALNKLAAKNGTDFSKEVRRAIDEYLDLETTAENIDMINGVIRQELSGQLKALGNRLAGLINRLTIISAAGYYANIAIIADLIDQDRYSSFEKIESAARKRALAFANQKNADALRTFMDDEEMQKAIHAVQGGSRVDFDL
;
A
#
# COMPACT_ATOMS: atom_id res chain seq x y z
N MET A 1 -4.17 45.92 31.92
CA MET A 1 -5.46 45.44 32.48
C MET A 1 -5.10 44.46 33.58
N LYS A 2 -5.53 44.66 34.83
CA LYS A 2 -5.22 43.70 35.92
C LYS A 2 -6.04 42.44 35.67
N GLU A 3 -5.38 41.31 35.43
CA GLU A 3 -6.03 40.01 35.34
C GLU A 3 -6.81 39.75 36.63
N SER A 4 -8.09 39.41 36.49
CA SER A 4 -8.95 39.03 37.61
C SER A 4 -8.35 37.81 38.31
N PRO A 5 -8.39 37.74 39.65
CA PRO A 5 -7.82 36.62 40.39
C PRO A 5 -8.49 35.30 39.97
N ILE A 6 -7.66 34.29 39.68
CA ILE A 6 -8.12 32.95 39.28
C ILE A 6 -9.01 32.40 40.39
N LYS A 7 -10.24 32.02 40.04
CA LYS A 7 -11.16 31.35 40.98
C LYS A 7 -10.60 29.95 41.27
N THR A 8 -10.48 29.61 42.55
CA THR A 8 -10.00 28.29 42.99
C THR A 8 -11.06 27.59 43.82
N GLU A 9 -11.13 26.27 43.71
CA GLU A 9 -12.01 25.41 44.51
C GLU A 9 -11.15 24.44 45.34
N ARG A 10 -11.49 24.26 46.63
CA ARG A 10 -10.79 23.30 47.50
C ARG A 10 -11.39 21.91 47.32
N LYS A 11 -10.56 20.95 46.89
CA LYS A 11 -10.88 19.52 46.87
C LYS A 11 -9.99 18.78 47.87
N THR A 12 -10.55 17.80 48.57
CA THR A 12 -9.82 16.94 49.52
C THR A 12 -9.54 15.60 48.86
N LEU A 13 -8.28 15.17 48.86
CA LEU A 13 -7.79 13.97 48.20
C LEU A 13 -7.06 13.10 49.22
N HIS A 14 -7.23 11.78 49.15
CA HIS A 14 -6.39 10.85 49.90
C HIS A 14 -5.22 10.41 49.02
N LEU A 15 -4.00 10.57 49.53
CA LEU A 15 -2.78 10.24 48.81
C LEU A 15 -1.95 9.24 49.64
N PRO A 16 -1.23 8.30 49.01
CA PRO A 16 -0.29 7.45 49.71
C PRO A 16 0.75 8.30 50.47
N GLU A 17 1.15 7.85 51.66
CA GLU A 17 2.10 8.59 52.50
C GLU A 17 3.42 8.86 51.75
N ASP A 18 3.90 7.91 50.95
CA ASP A 18 5.12 8.04 50.17
C ASP A 18 5.01 9.15 49.11
N THR A 19 3.85 9.29 48.46
CA THR A 19 3.57 10.35 47.49
C THR A 19 3.55 11.71 48.19
N VAL A 20 2.94 11.81 49.37
CA VAL A 20 2.94 13.03 50.18
C VAL A 20 4.37 13.41 50.59
N ARG A 21 5.19 12.44 51.01
CA ARG A 21 6.61 12.66 51.33
C ARG A 21 7.40 13.13 50.11
N ALA A 22 7.18 12.54 48.94
CA ALA A 22 7.86 12.92 47.70
C ALA A 22 7.50 14.35 47.26
N LEU A 23 6.22 14.70 47.29
CA LEU A 23 5.73 16.05 46.96
C LEU A 23 6.25 17.10 47.94
N ASN A 24 6.32 16.79 49.23
CA ASN A 24 6.91 17.70 50.22
C ASN A 24 8.42 17.92 50.00
N LYS A 25 9.16 16.87 49.62
CA LYS A 25 10.58 17.02 49.23
C LYS A 25 10.74 17.89 47.98
N LEU A 26 9.87 17.70 46.97
CA LEU A 26 9.83 18.53 45.76
C LEU A 26 9.51 20.00 46.10
N ALA A 27 8.52 20.23 46.96
CA ALA A 27 8.15 21.56 47.42
C ALA A 27 9.32 22.26 48.12
N ALA A 28 9.98 21.56 49.04
CA ALA A 28 11.17 22.07 49.73
C ALA A 28 12.33 22.36 48.77
N LYS A 29 12.56 21.50 47.76
CA LYS A 29 13.60 21.70 46.75
C LYS A 29 13.32 22.92 45.86
N ASN A 30 12.06 23.14 45.50
CA ASN A 30 11.67 24.20 44.57
C ASN A 30 11.34 25.53 45.28
N GLY A 31 11.35 25.57 46.62
CA GLY A 31 10.95 26.74 47.40
C GLY A 31 9.46 27.05 47.28
N THR A 32 8.62 26.02 47.06
CA THR A 32 7.18 26.13 46.84
C THR A 32 6.41 25.42 47.98
N ASP A 33 5.08 25.53 47.96
CA ASP A 33 4.21 24.78 48.87
C ASP A 33 3.63 23.53 48.19
N PHE A 34 3.18 22.59 49.02
CA PHE A 34 2.58 21.33 48.57
C PHE A 34 1.43 21.54 47.56
N SER A 35 0.58 22.54 47.78
CA SER A 35 -0.58 22.77 46.91
C SER A 35 -0.16 23.29 45.53
N LYS A 36 0.92 24.08 45.45
CA LYS A 36 1.49 24.51 44.17
C LYS A 36 2.12 23.35 43.40
N GLU A 37 2.86 22.48 44.06
CA GLU A 37 3.44 21.30 43.42
C GLU A 37 2.38 20.34 42.90
N VAL A 38 1.33 20.09 43.70
CA VAL A 38 0.19 19.27 43.26
C VAL A 38 -0.52 19.91 42.07
N ARG A 39 -0.78 21.23 42.12
CA ARG A 39 -1.44 21.93 41.01
C ARG A 39 -0.62 21.85 39.73
N ARG A 40 0.70 22.10 39.82
CA ARG A 40 1.61 21.99 38.67
C ARG A 40 1.59 20.59 38.06
N ALA A 41 1.63 19.55 38.88
CA ALA A 41 1.59 18.17 38.39
C ALA A 41 0.24 17.83 37.72
N ILE A 42 -0.88 18.36 38.23
CA ILE A 42 -2.20 18.21 37.61
C ILE A 42 -2.26 18.94 36.28
N ASP A 43 -1.81 20.19 36.23
CA ASP A 43 -1.82 20.99 35.00
C ASP A 43 -0.98 20.31 33.91
N GLU A 44 0.22 19.83 34.26
CA GLU A 44 1.09 19.09 33.34
C GLU A 44 0.45 17.77 32.85
N TYR A 45 -0.21 17.02 33.74
CA TYR A 45 -0.94 15.82 33.35
C TYR A 45 -2.11 16.13 32.40
N LEU A 46 -2.91 17.17 32.69
CA LEU A 46 -4.04 17.57 31.85
C LEU A 46 -3.57 18.05 30.47
N ASP A 47 -2.46 18.78 30.40
CA ASP A 47 -1.85 19.21 29.14
C ASP A 47 -1.37 18.01 28.30
N LEU A 48 -0.74 17.02 28.95
CA LEU A 48 -0.30 15.78 28.31
C LEU A 48 -1.48 14.97 27.77
N GLU A 49 -2.55 14.78 28.56
CA GLU A 49 -3.71 14.01 28.09
C GLU A 49 -4.47 14.72 26.97
N THR A 50 -4.63 16.04 27.08
CA THR A 50 -5.21 16.82 25.98
C THR A 50 -4.37 16.67 24.71
N THR A 51 -3.05 16.65 24.83
CA THR A 51 -2.14 16.43 23.70
C THR A 51 -2.25 15.00 23.15
N ALA A 52 -2.35 13.98 24.01
CA ALA A 52 -2.51 12.58 23.62
C ALA A 52 -3.83 12.33 22.87
N GLU A 53 -4.95 12.85 23.37
CA GLU A 53 -6.25 12.80 22.69
C GLU A 53 -6.19 13.45 21.30
N ASN A 54 -5.49 14.58 21.18
CA ASN A 54 -5.29 15.25 19.90
C ASN A 54 -4.46 14.41 18.92
N ILE A 55 -3.42 13.71 19.40
CA ILE A 55 -2.60 12.80 18.58
C ILE A 55 -3.45 11.63 18.05
N ASP A 56 -4.30 11.05 18.89
CA ASP A 56 -5.19 9.94 18.48
C ASP A 56 -6.22 10.39 17.45
N MET A 57 -6.80 11.59 17.61
CA MET A 57 -7.69 12.18 16.63
C MET A 57 -6.98 12.38 15.28
N ILE A 58 -5.77 12.93 15.28
CA ILE A 58 -4.97 13.14 14.07
C ILE A 58 -4.64 11.81 13.40
N ASN A 59 -4.23 10.79 14.17
CA ASN A 59 -3.95 9.46 13.65
C ASN A 59 -5.19 8.81 13.01
N GLY A 60 -6.38 9.01 13.61
CA GLY A 60 -7.64 8.55 13.04
C GLY A 60 -7.92 9.17 11.67
N VAL A 61 -7.79 10.49 11.56
CA VAL A 61 -8.00 11.24 10.30
C VAL A 61 -7.00 10.80 9.23
N ILE A 62 -5.71 10.67 9.58
CA ILE A 62 -4.67 10.23 8.63
C ILE A 62 -4.97 8.82 8.11
N ARG A 63 -5.34 7.88 8.98
CA ARG A 63 -5.69 6.51 8.56
C ARG A 63 -6.90 6.49 7.64
N GLN A 64 -7.92 7.30 7.94
CA GLN A 64 -9.11 7.42 7.10
C GLN A 64 -8.76 7.97 5.71
N GLU A 65 -7.97 9.04 5.64
CA GLU A 65 -7.56 9.66 4.39
C GLU A 65 -6.69 8.70 3.55
N LEU A 66 -5.70 8.06 4.17
CA LEU A 66 -4.86 7.05 3.51
C LEU A 66 -5.69 5.88 2.98
N SER A 67 -6.65 5.38 3.77
CA SER A 67 -7.55 4.31 3.33
C SER A 67 -8.41 4.73 2.14
N GLY A 68 -8.93 5.96 2.14
CA GLY A 68 -9.67 6.54 1.03
C GLY A 68 -8.83 6.61 -0.25
N GLN A 69 -7.60 7.11 -0.15
CA GLN A 69 -6.69 7.21 -1.28
C GLN A 69 -6.27 5.84 -1.83
N LEU A 70 -5.93 4.88 -0.96
CA LEU A 70 -5.59 3.51 -1.35
C LEU A 70 -6.75 2.82 -2.05
N LYS A 71 -7.98 3.00 -1.56
CA LYS A 71 -9.19 2.46 -2.21
C LYS A 71 -9.43 3.08 -3.58
N ALA A 72 -9.29 4.41 -3.71
CA ALA A 72 -9.41 5.10 -4.99
C ALA A 72 -8.35 4.63 -5.99
N LEU A 73 -7.11 4.47 -5.55
CA LEU A 73 -6.01 3.94 -6.36
C LEU A 73 -6.28 2.50 -6.79
N GLY A 74 -6.72 1.63 -5.87
CA GLY A 74 -7.08 0.24 -6.17
C GLY A 74 -8.18 0.14 -7.23
N ASN A 75 -9.21 0.98 -7.14
CA ASN A 75 -10.28 1.04 -8.14
C ASN A 75 -9.77 1.48 -9.52
N ARG A 76 -8.88 2.49 -9.57
CA ARG A 76 -8.25 2.93 -10.83
C ARG A 76 -7.39 1.82 -11.43
N LEU A 77 -6.62 1.13 -10.60
CA LEU A 77 -5.75 0.04 -11.03
C LEU A 77 -6.58 -1.13 -11.59
N ALA A 78 -7.65 -1.51 -10.91
CA ALA A 78 -8.58 -2.53 -11.40
C ALA A 78 -9.21 -2.12 -12.75
N GLY A 79 -9.60 -0.85 -12.90
CA GLY A 79 -10.11 -0.32 -14.16
C GLY A 79 -9.10 -0.37 -15.30
N LEU A 80 -7.83 -0.07 -15.03
CA LEU A 80 -6.74 -0.17 -16.01
C LEU A 80 -6.46 -1.62 -16.39
N ILE A 81 -6.42 -2.54 -15.43
CA ILE A 81 -6.23 -3.98 -15.69
C ILE A 81 -7.34 -4.48 -16.62
N ASN A 82 -8.60 -4.16 -16.34
CA ASN A 82 -9.72 -4.58 -17.17
C ASN A 82 -9.60 -4.06 -18.62
N ARG A 83 -9.21 -2.79 -18.79
CA ARG A 83 -8.97 -2.22 -20.12
C ARG A 83 -7.80 -2.91 -20.83
N LEU A 84 -6.71 -3.18 -20.12
CA LEU A 84 -5.56 -3.90 -20.69
C LEU A 84 -5.96 -5.32 -21.11
N THR A 85 -6.75 -6.04 -20.31
CA THR A 85 -7.27 -7.37 -20.68
C THR A 85 -8.09 -7.31 -21.96
N ILE A 86 -8.98 -6.32 -22.10
CA ILE A 86 -9.80 -6.14 -23.31
C ILE A 86 -8.90 -5.84 -24.52
N ILE A 87 -7.95 -4.93 -24.39
CA ILE A 87 -7.02 -4.56 -25.49
C ILE A 87 -6.17 -5.76 -25.90
N SER A 88 -5.60 -6.49 -24.94
CA SER A 88 -4.79 -7.68 -25.20
C SER A 88 -5.60 -8.77 -25.89
N ALA A 89 -6.84 -9.01 -25.46
CA ALA A 89 -7.74 -9.95 -26.12
C ALA A 89 -8.06 -9.51 -27.55
N ALA A 90 -8.40 -8.23 -27.74
CA ALA A 90 -8.67 -7.67 -29.07
C ALA A 90 -7.45 -7.81 -30.00
N GLY A 91 -6.24 -7.50 -29.52
CA GLY A 91 -5.00 -7.69 -30.27
C GLY A 91 -4.73 -9.15 -30.62
N TYR A 92 -4.96 -10.08 -29.68
CA TYR A 92 -4.83 -11.52 -29.93
C TYR A 92 -5.76 -11.99 -31.05
N TYR A 93 -7.05 -11.62 -31.00
CA TYR A 93 -8.01 -12.00 -32.04
C TYR A 93 -7.76 -11.30 -33.38
N ALA A 94 -7.33 -10.04 -33.36
CA ALA A 94 -6.93 -9.32 -34.57
C ALA A 94 -5.74 -10.01 -35.26
N ASN A 95 -4.73 -10.43 -34.49
CA ASN A 95 -3.59 -11.15 -35.02
C ASN A 95 -4.01 -12.50 -35.63
N ILE A 96 -4.91 -13.24 -34.97
CA ILE A 96 -5.45 -14.49 -35.52
C ILE A 96 -6.16 -14.24 -36.84
N ALA A 97 -7.01 -13.22 -36.92
CA ALA A 97 -7.75 -12.89 -38.13
C ALA A 97 -6.81 -12.54 -39.29
N ILE A 98 -5.78 -11.71 -39.04
CA ILE A 98 -4.79 -11.33 -40.05
C ILE A 98 -3.99 -12.56 -40.51
N ILE A 99 -3.53 -13.40 -39.59
CA ILE A 99 -2.77 -14.61 -39.96
C ILE A 99 -3.66 -15.58 -40.74
N ALA A 100 -4.91 -15.78 -40.30
CA ALA A 100 -5.86 -16.65 -40.98
C ALA A 100 -6.16 -16.21 -42.42
N ASP A 101 -6.16 -14.89 -42.68
CA ASP A 101 -6.34 -14.32 -44.03
C ASP A 101 -5.06 -14.47 -44.89
N LEU A 102 -3.88 -14.45 -44.27
CA LEU A 102 -2.58 -14.51 -44.97
C LEU A 102 -2.05 -15.92 -45.25
N ILE A 103 -2.56 -16.96 -44.58
CA ILE A 103 -2.10 -18.34 -44.78
C ILE A 103 -2.80 -19.03 -45.95
N ASP A 104 -2.07 -19.88 -46.66
CA ASP A 104 -2.66 -20.77 -47.68
C ASP A 104 -3.77 -21.65 -47.07
N GLN A 105 -4.86 -21.87 -47.82
CA GLN A 105 -6.01 -22.67 -47.36
C GLN A 105 -5.61 -24.08 -46.89
N ASP A 106 -4.56 -24.68 -47.49
CA ASP A 106 -4.06 -25.99 -47.09
C ASP A 106 -3.40 -26.01 -45.69
N ARG A 107 -2.96 -24.85 -45.20
CA ARG A 107 -2.31 -24.70 -43.88
C ARG A 107 -3.28 -24.32 -42.77
N TYR A 108 -4.54 -24.04 -43.09
CA TYR A 108 -5.55 -23.59 -42.13
C TYR A 108 -5.77 -24.59 -40.98
N SER A 109 -5.80 -25.89 -41.30
CA SER A 109 -5.94 -26.97 -40.30
C SER A 109 -4.74 -27.09 -39.34
N SER A 110 -3.54 -26.71 -39.80
CA SER A 110 -2.33 -26.67 -38.97
C SER A 110 -2.36 -25.44 -38.06
N PHE A 111 -2.80 -24.30 -38.59
CA PHE A 111 -2.96 -23.07 -37.82
C PHE A 111 -3.97 -23.23 -36.68
N GLU A 112 -5.13 -23.84 -36.94
CA GLU A 112 -6.15 -24.09 -35.92
C GLU A 112 -5.62 -24.96 -34.75
N LYS A 113 -4.83 -25.99 -35.06
CA LYS A 113 -4.20 -26.85 -34.04
C LYS A 113 -3.19 -26.08 -33.19
N ILE A 114 -2.39 -25.22 -33.82
CA ILE A 114 -1.38 -24.40 -33.13
C ILE A 114 -2.07 -23.36 -32.23
N GLU A 115 -3.10 -22.68 -32.74
CA GLU A 115 -3.89 -21.71 -31.97
C GLU A 115 -4.55 -22.36 -30.75
N SER A 116 -5.17 -23.54 -30.94
CA SER A 116 -5.82 -24.29 -29.86
C SER A 116 -4.83 -24.71 -28.77
N ALA A 117 -3.63 -25.17 -29.16
CA ALA A 117 -2.57 -25.49 -28.22
C ALA A 117 -2.08 -24.25 -27.45
N ALA A 118 -1.89 -23.12 -28.13
CA ALA A 118 -1.51 -21.85 -27.52
C ALA A 118 -2.57 -21.34 -26.53
N ARG A 119 -3.85 -21.41 -26.90
CA ARG A 119 -5.00 -21.06 -26.05
C ARG A 119 -5.07 -21.93 -24.80
N LYS A 120 -4.84 -23.24 -24.94
CA LYS A 120 -4.79 -24.17 -23.80
C LYS A 120 -3.65 -23.85 -22.83
N ARG A 121 -2.46 -23.50 -23.35
CA ARG A 121 -1.33 -23.04 -22.53
C ARG A 121 -1.65 -21.72 -21.83
N ALA A 122 -2.22 -20.74 -22.54
CA ALA A 122 -2.64 -19.45 -21.96
C ALA A 122 -3.65 -19.62 -20.81
N LEU A 123 -4.63 -20.53 -20.96
CA LEU A 123 -5.57 -20.88 -19.89
C LEU A 123 -4.89 -21.54 -18.69
N ALA A 124 -3.87 -22.38 -18.91
CA ALA A 124 -3.10 -22.96 -17.82
C ALA A 124 -2.35 -21.88 -17.03
N PHE A 125 -1.76 -20.90 -17.71
CA PHE A 125 -1.11 -19.75 -17.06
C PHE A 125 -2.09 -18.88 -16.27
N ALA A 126 -3.27 -18.59 -16.83
CA ALA A 126 -4.29 -17.78 -16.17
C ALA A 126 -4.83 -18.40 -14.87
N ASN A 127 -4.75 -19.74 -14.74
CA ASN A 127 -5.23 -20.48 -13.56
C ASN A 127 -4.14 -20.74 -12.51
N GLN A 128 -2.88 -20.39 -12.79
CA GLN A 128 -1.77 -20.54 -11.83
C GLN A 128 -1.60 -19.28 -10.97
N LYS A 129 -0.97 -19.41 -9.79
CA LYS A 129 -0.56 -18.24 -9.00
C LYS A 129 0.46 -17.43 -9.80
N ASN A 130 0.31 -16.09 -9.82
CA ASN A 130 1.11 -15.19 -10.69
C ASN A 130 2.63 -15.44 -10.66
N ALA A 131 3.20 -15.74 -9.50
CA ALA A 131 4.64 -16.00 -9.35
C ALA A 131 5.08 -17.33 -10.02
N ASP A 132 4.24 -18.36 -9.92
CA ASP A 132 4.51 -19.67 -10.50
C ASP A 132 4.25 -19.65 -12.01
N ALA A 133 3.26 -18.89 -12.47
CA ALA A 133 2.94 -18.70 -13.89
C ALA A 133 4.09 -18.02 -14.65
N LEU A 134 4.65 -16.94 -14.09
CA LEU A 134 5.78 -16.22 -14.69
C LEU A 134 7.04 -17.10 -14.77
N ARG A 135 7.33 -17.84 -13.70
CA ARG A 135 8.49 -18.74 -13.66
C ARG A 135 8.32 -19.89 -14.66
N THR A 136 7.15 -20.52 -14.71
CA THR A 136 6.84 -21.57 -15.69
C THR A 136 6.90 -21.06 -17.13
N PHE A 137 6.51 -19.81 -17.38
CA PHE A 137 6.62 -19.18 -18.70
C PHE A 137 8.07 -18.90 -19.10
N MET A 138 8.90 -18.43 -18.16
CA MET A 138 10.32 -18.13 -18.40
C MET A 138 11.17 -19.40 -18.55
N ASP A 139 10.78 -20.49 -17.89
CA ASP A 139 11.48 -21.78 -17.92
C ASP A 139 11.01 -22.67 -19.11
N ASP A 140 10.05 -22.21 -19.92
CA ASP A 140 9.59 -22.91 -21.12
C ASP A 140 10.70 -22.96 -22.18
N GLU A 141 11.09 -24.17 -22.61
CA GLU A 141 12.18 -24.39 -23.58
C GLU A 141 11.94 -23.72 -24.94
N GLU A 142 10.69 -23.63 -25.41
CA GLU A 142 10.37 -22.94 -26.67
C GLU A 142 10.52 -21.43 -26.51
N MET A 143 10.16 -20.89 -25.33
CA MET A 143 10.34 -19.48 -25.00
C MET A 143 11.82 -19.11 -24.86
N GLN A 144 12.62 -19.94 -24.19
CA GLN A 144 14.07 -19.77 -24.10
C GLN A 144 14.73 -19.79 -25.49
N LYS A 145 14.33 -20.71 -26.37
CA LYS A 145 14.81 -20.76 -27.76
C LYS A 145 14.40 -19.51 -28.55
N ALA A 146 13.17 -19.03 -28.39
CA ALA A 146 12.69 -17.81 -29.04
C ALA A 146 13.43 -16.55 -28.55
N ILE A 147 13.64 -16.42 -27.23
CA ILE A 147 14.42 -15.33 -26.63
C ILE A 147 15.86 -15.37 -27.15
N HIS A 148 16.50 -16.55 -27.18
CA HIS A 148 17.85 -16.71 -27.69
C HIS A 148 17.94 -16.42 -29.20
N ALA A 149 16.91 -16.73 -29.99
CA ALA A 149 16.86 -16.40 -31.41
C ALA A 149 16.73 -14.88 -31.66
N VAL A 150 15.96 -14.17 -30.83
CA VAL A 150 15.81 -12.72 -30.90
C VAL A 150 17.05 -11.98 -30.37
N GLN A 151 17.70 -12.52 -29.33
CA GLN A 151 18.96 -11.96 -28.79
C GLN A 151 20.17 -12.31 -29.66
N GLY A 152 20.14 -13.43 -30.37
CA GLY A 152 21.17 -13.87 -31.32
C GLY A 152 20.99 -13.32 -32.75
N GLY A 153 19.85 -12.72 -33.06
CA GLY A 153 19.56 -12.06 -34.34
C GLY A 153 20.07 -10.63 -34.36
N SER A 154 21.33 -10.46 -34.77
CA SER A 154 21.98 -9.23 -35.26
C SER A 154 21.75 -7.93 -34.48
N ARG A 155 22.84 -7.43 -33.86
CA ARG A 155 23.08 -5.98 -33.82
C ARG A 155 22.92 -5.46 -35.25
N VAL A 156 21.87 -4.70 -35.51
CA VAL A 156 21.79 -3.88 -36.72
C VAL A 156 22.85 -2.80 -36.55
N ASP A 157 23.96 -2.93 -37.26
CA ASP A 157 24.93 -1.84 -37.40
C ASP A 157 24.25 -0.77 -38.25
N PHE A 158 24.05 0.41 -37.68
CA PHE A 158 23.30 1.51 -38.32
C PHE A 158 24.15 2.40 -39.23
N ASP A 159 25.34 1.94 -39.63
CA ASP A 159 26.22 2.68 -40.52
C ASP A 159 26.63 1.83 -41.74
N LEU A 160 25.83 1.91 -42.81
CA LEU A 160 26.26 1.92 -44.23
C LEU A 160 25.14 2.34 -45.18
#